data_AF-R1CES1-F1
#
_entry.id   AF-R1CES1-F1
#
_cell.length_a   1.000
_cell.length_b   1.000
_cell.length_c   1.000
_cell.angle_alpha   90.00
_cell.angle_beta   90.00
_cell.angle_gamma   90.00
#
_symmetry.space_group_name_H-M   'P 1'
#
loop_
_entity.id
_entity.type
_entity.pdbx_description
1 polymer ?
#
loop_
_entity_poly.entity_id
_entity_poly.type
_entity_poly.pdbx_seq_one_letter_code
_entity_poly.pdbx_strand_id
1 'polypeptide(L)'
;MSSLRGSAASDGSADVSCRTEEAGDSTTLLYSVIRLIFRATGFVFYATTECHGVEDFPAAGEPTLLCFNHGNGLADPLCLIKATPRMVRFCAKDTLWKVPIMGTLIRNSGAVPIYRQREHGDQAKDRNLEVFRTVIEVLRAGGCLGFAPEGVSRFLPYMEQPIALEAVRQSSEAGDADFKVNVVPVGLAFTHREKFRSDLCMSYCKPIVALTCRLSADLEAVTINAPDWGVIRCGITAARLHQAADSQLTLKQYLSLLRGWVEVLKLAPADASGGGGGGGGGGGGGGGGGGGALERDAPKASALAAARLKAELSEYQRLLDEKGIKDERVRRAAAVGQALPWYWCAWGLAQRAVLCSLLFAVATPGLVAWMPVWVYVKRRERMLMAKGPRWNDSVAETKMMVCALIVMAFVLGCLGYALLHRSAVPLAFIAYLYATMRLYEEAVADARSCYSLYKLLFLRPSTMAAMVQKRKAAKAALDAASFSLPDGVASEVKTTHDEALPKTSWRRAFDFYFPWWLSRLLVLFMRRRKKDWNEVLRLEDHNTMDYVE
;
A
#
# COMPACT_ATOMS: atom_id res chain seq x y z
N MET A 1 0.64 41.42 -60.66
CA MET A 1 -0.71 41.09 -60.15
C MET A 1 -0.81 39.58 -59.99
N SER A 2 -1.28 39.13 -58.82
CA SER A 2 -1.48 37.74 -58.39
C SER A 2 -0.18 36.93 -58.19
N SER A 3 0.01 36.05 -57.23
CA SER A 3 -0.69 35.60 -56.01
C SER A 3 -0.01 34.26 -55.72
N LEU A 4 0.48 34.00 -54.51
CA LEU A 4 0.42 32.68 -53.85
C LEU A 4 0.99 32.82 -52.44
N ARG A 5 0.10 32.67 -51.45
CA ARG A 5 0.39 32.66 -50.02
C ARG A 5 1.08 31.33 -49.65
N GLY A 6 2.26 31.41 -49.04
CA GLY A 6 2.88 30.31 -48.29
C GLY A 6 2.43 30.36 -46.83
N SER A 7 1.79 29.30 -46.37
CA SER A 7 1.42 29.05 -44.97
C SER A 7 2.66 28.58 -44.21
N ALA A 8 3.15 29.38 -43.26
CA ALA A 8 4.19 28.97 -42.33
C ALA A 8 3.58 28.11 -41.22
N ALA A 9 4.02 26.86 -41.15
CA ALA A 9 3.78 25.98 -40.01
C ALA A 9 4.62 26.48 -38.82
N SER A 10 3.97 26.80 -37.71
CA SER A 10 4.63 27.15 -36.46
C SER A 10 5.13 25.88 -35.76
N ASP A 11 6.44 25.69 -35.73
CA ASP A 11 7.13 24.71 -34.90
C ASP A 11 6.84 25.00 -33.42
N GLY A 12 6.20 24.06 -32.75
CA GLY A 12 5.99 24.08 -31.30
C GLY A 12 7.19 23.45 -30.60
N SER A 13 8.31 24.18 -30.51
CA SER A 13 9.33 23.88 -29.51
C SER A 13 8.71 24.15 -28.13
N ALA A 14 8.62 23.11 -27.30
CA ALA A 14 8.23 23.28 -25.91
C ALA A 14 9.35 24.07 -25.24
N ASP A 15 9.10 25.36 -25.02
CA ASP A 15 10.01 26.26 -24.32
C ASP A 15 10.18 25.75 -22.87
N VAL A 16 11.28 25.04 -22.60
CA VAL A 16 11.70 24.53 -21.28
C VAL A 16 12.39 25.66 -20.50
N SER A 17 11.86 26.88 -20.61
CA SER A 17 12.20 27.99 -19.72
C SER A 17 11.42 27.80 -18.41
N CYS A 18 11.85 26.84 -17.61
CA CYS A 18 11.48 26.77 -16.20
C CYS A 18 12.05 28.02 -15.54
N ARG A 19 11.18 28.95 -15.09
CA ARG A 19 11.60 30.19 -14.42
C ARG A 19 12.48 29.84 -13.22
N THR A 20 13.77 30.06 -13.37
CA THR A 20 14.83 29.81 -12.39
C THR A 20 14.70 30.65 -11.11
N GLU A 21 13.89 31.71 -11.12
CA GLU A 21 13.62 32.55 -9.94
C GLU A 21 12.69 31.90 -8.89
N GLU A 22 11.92 30.85 -9.25
CA GLU A 22 11.06 30.09 -8.33
C GLU A 22 11.70 28.75 -7.87
N ALA A 23 13.00 28.55 -8.14
CA ALA A 23 13.68 27.27 -7.92
C ALA A 23 13.91 26.91 -6.43
N GLY A 24 13.70 27.85 -5.51
CA GLY A 24 13.72 27.61 -4.07
C GLY A 24 12.58 26.71 -3.57
N ASP A 25 12.61 26.39 -2.27
CA ASP A 25 11.56 25.63 -1.57
C ASP A 25 10.22 26.39 -1.43
N SER A 26 10.06 27.52 -2.14
CA SER A 26 8.85 28.33 -2.14
C SER A 26 7.69 27.57 -2.79
N THR A 27 6.72 27.20 -1.96
CA THR A 27 5.49 26.54 -2.40
C THR A 27 4.61 27.53 -3.16
N THR A 28 4.35 27.26 -4.44
CA THR A 28 3.41 28.07 -5.22
C THR A 28 1.99 27.93 -4.68
N LEU A 29 1.15 28.97 -4.88
CA LEU A 29 -0.27 28.90 -4.51
C LEU A 29 -0.95 27.70 -5.18
N LEU A 30 -0.64 27.46 -6.46
CA LEU A 30 -1.21 26.35 -7.21
C LEU A 30 -0.75 25.00 -6.67
N TYR A 31 0.52 24.85 -6.28
CA TYR A 31 0.98 23.63 -5.59
C TYR A 31 0.23 23.40 -4.28
N SER A 32 -0.04 24.46 -3.51
CA SER A 32 -0.83 24.38 -2.28
C SER A 32 -2.27 23.91 -2.54
N VAL A 33 -2.88 24.37 -3.64
CA VAL A 33 -4.21 23.91 -4.09
C VAL A 33 -4.15 22.44 -4.52
N ILE A 34 -3.15 22.04 -5.31
CA ILE A 34 -2.94 20.62 -5.72
C ILE A 34 -2.79 19.74 -4.47
N ARG A 35 -1.96 20.16 -3.51
CA ARG A 35 -1.74 19.45 -2.25
C ARG A 35 -3.03 19.32 -1.45
N LEU A 36 -3.87 20.36 -1.40
CA LEU A 36 -5.18 20.29 -0.76
C LEU A 36 -6.12 19.28 -1.45
N ILE A 37 -6.18 19.29 -2.77
CA ILE A 37 -6.98 18.32 -3.56
C ILE A 37 -6.48 16.90 -3.30
N PHE A 38 -5.16 16.68 -3.26
CA PHE A 38 -4.57 15.37 -2.98
C PHE A 38 -4.80 14.91 -1.54
N ARG A 39 -4.79 15.83 -0.56
CA ARG A 39 -5.20 15.53 0.82
C ARG A 39 -6.65 15.09 0.89
N ALA A 40 -7.56 15.82 0.24
CA ALA A 40 -8.99 15.48 0.20
C ALA A 40 -9.25 14.16 -0.53
N THR A 41 -8.64 13.98 -1.71
CA THR A 41 -8.74 12.75 -2.51
C THR A 41 -8.21 11.56 -1.73
N GLY A 42 -7.01 11.67 -1.15
CA GLY A 42 -6.41 10.60 -0.35
C GLY A 42 -7.20 10.28 0.92
N PHE A 43 -7.89 11.26 1.52
CA PHE A 43 -8.77 11.06 2.67
C PHE A 43 -10.05 10.29 2.32
N VAL A 44 -10.63 10.56 1.15
CA VAL A 44 -11.80 9.82 0.65
C VAL A 44 -11.38 8.43 0.16
N PHE A 45 -10.33 8.36 -0.65
CA PHE A 45 -9.88 7.14 -1.34
C PHE A 45 -9.31 6.08 -0.40
N TYR A 46 -8.38 6.45 0.49
CA TYR A 46 -7.80 5.52 1.45
C TYR A 46 -8.56 5.55 2.75
N ALA A 47 -8.76 4.37 3.32
CA ALA A 47 -9.40 4.26 4.61
C ALA A 47 -8.39 4.62 5.72
N THR A 48 -7.18 4.06 5.68
CA THR A 48 -6.05 4.46 6.55
C THR A 48 -4.89 4.96 5.71
N THR A 49 -4.26 6.05 6.14
CA THR A 49 -2.91 6.41 5.70
C THR A 49 -2.04 6.56 6.94
N GLU A 50 -1.07 5.68 7.12
CA GLU A 50 -0.03 5.83 8.13
C GLU A 50 1.25 6.36 7.49
N CYS A 51 1.93 7.29 8.16
CA CYS A 51 3.17 7.89 7.71
C CYS A 51 4.14 7.89 8.89
N HIS A 52 5.35 7.39 8.68
CA HIS A 52 6.35 7.18 9.73
C HIS A 52 7.74 7.65 9.25
N GLY A 53 8.57 8.18 10.15
CA GLY A 53 9.94 8.61 9.83
C GLY A 53 10.01 9.94 9.08
N VAL A 54 8.88 10.62 8.91
CA VAL A 54 8.80 11.90 8.19
C VAL A 54 9.34 13.07 9.02
N GLU A 55 9.46 12.87 10.32
CA GLU A 55 10.05 13.79 11.29
C GLU A 55 11.54 14.06 11.06
N ASP A 56 12.27 13.07 10.52
CA ASP A 56 13.69 13.18 10.17
C ASP A 56 13.90 13.75 8.75
N PHE A 57 12.86 14.27 8.11
CA PHE A 57 12.93 14.77 6.74
C PHE A 57 13.81 16.04 6.67
N PRO A 58 14.71 16.16 5.67
CA PRO A 58 15.59 17.32 5.52
C PRO A 58 14.85 18.66 5.52
N ALA A 59 15.43 19.65 6.17
CA ALA A 59 14.83 20.98 6.29
C ALA A 59 14.70 21.69 4.94
N ALA A 60 13.91 22.77 4.92
CA ALA A 60 13.78 23.62 3.73
C ALA A 60 15.13 24.20 3.31
N GLY A 61 15.42 24.18 2.01
CA GLY A 61 16.69 24.65 1.45
C GLY A 61 17.81 23.60 1.40
N GLU A 62 17.62 22.42 2.00
CA GLU A 62 18.57 21.31 1.85
C GLU A 62 18.27 20.52 0.56
N PRO A 63 19.23 20.36 -0.37
CA PRO A 63 19.05 19.58 -1.59
C PRO A 63 18.63 18.15 -1.25
N THR A 64 17.45 17.71 -1.73
CA THR A 64 16.88 16.42 -1.33
C THR A 64 16.39 15.61 -2.52
N LEU A 65 16.81 14.34 -2.57
CA LEU A 65 16.32 13.33 -3.49
C LEU A 65 15.47 12.31 -2.72
N LEU A 66 14.18 12.31 -2.98
CA LEU A 66 13.20 11.39 -2.42
C LEU A 66 13.09 10.14 -3.30
N CYS A 67 13.67 9.04 -2.86
CA CYS A 67 13.71 7.78 -3.58
C CYS A 67 12.59 6.85 -3.11
N PHE A 68 11.64 6.48 -3.95
CA PHE A 68 10.49 5.64 -3.55
C PHE A 68 10.26 4.45 -4.49
N ASN A 69 9.70 3.36 -3.99
CA ASN A 69 9.27 2.24 -4.85
C ASN A 69 8.00 2.62 -5.64
N HIS A 70 7.97 2.29 -6.94
CA HIS A 70 6.87 2.72 -7.82
C HIS A 70 5.87 1.61 -8.07
N GLY A 71 4.95 1.45 -7.10
CA GLY A 71 3.98 0.36 -7.10
C GLY A 71 2.62 0.71 -7.70
N ASN A 72 2.24 1.99 -7.83
CA ASN A 72 0.84 2.34 -8.04
C ASN A 72 0.60 3.62 -8.86
N GLY A 73 1.44 3.87 -9.87
CA GLY A 73 1.20 4.91 -10.87
C GLY A 73 0.95 6.30 -10.26
N LEU A 74 -0.24 6.88 -10.50
CA LEU A 74 -0.64 8.19 -9.95
C LEU A 74 -0.77 8.21 -8.41
N ALA A 75 -1.01 7.07 -7.77
CA ALA A 75 -1.19 7.00 -6.33
C ALA A 75 0.08 7.42 -5.57
N ASP A 76 1.24 7.04 -6.10
CA ASP A 76 2.54 7.28 -5.46
C ASP A 76 2.83 8.79 -5.31
N PRO A 77 2.85 9.60 -6.40
CA PRO A 77 3.06 11.04 -6.26
C PRO A 77 1.95 11.72 -5.48
N LEU A 78 0.69 11.26 -5.57
CA LEU A 78 -0.41 11.81 -4.79
C LEU A 78 -0.14 11.67 -3.28
N CYS A 79 0.27 10.48 -2.85
CA CYS A 79 0.51 10.19 -1.44
C CYS A 79 1.76 10.87 -0.90
N LEU A 80 2.81 10.95 -1.71
CA LEU A 80 4.04 11.65 -1.34
C LEU A 80 3.82 13.16 -1.24
N ILE A 81 3.15 13.80 -2.20
CA ILE A 81 2.80 15.24 -2.11
C ILE A 81 1.93 15.53 -0.88
N LYS A 82 1.01 14.61 -0.55
CA LYS A 82 0.17 14.72 0.65
C LYS A 82 1.02 14.70 1.94
N ALA A 83 2.02 13.80 2.02
CA ALA A 83 2.70 13.44 3.26
C ALA A 83 4.03 14.17 3.49
N THR A 84 4.83 14.40 2.45
CA THR A 84 6.14 15.05 2.56
C THR A 84 5.98 16.51 2.98
N PRO A 85 6.73 17.02 3.98
CA PRO A 85 6.56 18.40 4.47
C PRO A 85 6.87 19.45 3.39
N ARG A 86 7.75 19.13 2.45
CA ARG A 86 8.28 20.03 1.41
C ARG A 86 7.62 19.83 0.04
N MET A 87 7.84 20.79 -0.87
CA MET A 87 7.38 20.68 -2.26
C MET A 87 8.18 19.60 -2.99
N VAL A 88 7.56 18.47 -3.28
CA VAL A 88 8.18 17.38 -4.05
C VAL A 88 7.90 17.56 -5.54
N ARG A 89 8.98 17.71 -6.31
CA ARG A 89 8.97 17.80 -7.78
C ARG A 89 9.22 16.42 -8.36
N PHE A 90 8.24 15.81 -9.02
CA PHE A 90 8.38 14.47 -9.57
C PHE A 90 8.93 14.48 -10.98
N CYS A 91 9.79 13.51 -11.28
CA CYS A 91 10.10 13.17 -12.65
C CYS A 91 8.92 12.40 -13.27
N ALA A 92 8.29 12.95 -14.30
CA ALA A 92 7.10 12.36 -14.90
C ALA A 92 7.23 12.22 -16.41
N LYS A 93 6.43 11.32 -16.99
CA LYS A 93 6.45 11.01 -18.43
C LYS A 93 6.00 12.21 -19.25
N ASP A 94 6.79 12.61 -20.26
CA ASP A 94 6.50 13.80 -21.10
C ASP A 94 5.11 13.77 -21.75
N THR A 95 4.59 12.59 -22.10
CA THR A 95 3.26 12.49 -22.71
C THR A 95 2.14 13.03 -21.83
N LEU A 96 2.32 13.09 -20.51
CA LEU A 96 1.33 13.66 -19.58
C LEU A 96 1.16 15.18 -19.78
N TRP A 97 2.17 15.88 -20.30
CA TRP A 97 2.08 17.33 -20.61
C TRP A 97 1.17 17.63 -21.79
N LYS A 98 0.87 16.63 -22.63
CA LYS A 98 0.00 16.75 -23.81
C LYS A 98 -1.48 16.54 -23.47
N VAL A 99 -1.80 16.08 -22.25
CA VAL A 99 -3.19 15.86 -21.81
C VAL A 99 -3.78 17.18 -21.30
N PRO A 100 -4.94 17.63 -21.81
CA PRO A 100 -5.60 18.86 -21.34
C PRO A 100 -5.86 18.82 -19.83
N ILE A 101 -5.77 19.97 -19.14
CA ILE A 101 -5.88 20.13 -17.67
C ILE A 101 -4.70 19.49 -16.91
N MET A 102 -4.39 18.22 -17.15
CA MET A 102 -3.28 17.50 -16.52
C MET A 102 -1.93 18.15 -16.87
N GLY A 103 -1.72 18.56 -18.12
CA GLY A 103 -0.51 19.27 -18.53
C GLY A 103 -0.34 20.62 -17.84
N THR A 104 -1.42 21.31 -17.50
CA THR A 104 -1.38 22.55 -16.71
C THR A 104 -1.01 22.27 -15.27
N LEU A 105 -1.60 21.24 -14.65
CA LEU A 105 -1.27 20.85 -13.27
C LEU A 105 0.18 20.41 -13.13
N ILE A 106 0.69 19.61 -14.07
CA ILE A 106 2.04 19.07 -14.05
C ILE A 106 3.10 20.16 -14.27
N ARG A 107 2.88 21.09 -15.22
CA ARG A 107 3.79 22.23 -15.42
C ARG A 107 3.94 23.07 -14.15
N ASN A 108 2.84 23.26 -13.44
CA ASN A 108 2.81 24.07 -12.22
C ASN A 108 3.16 23.29 -10.94
N SER A 109 3.25 21.96 -10.99
CA SER A 109 3.74 21.16 -9.86
C SER A 109 5.27 21.12 -9.80
N GLY A 110 5.96 21.84 -10.70
CA GLY A 110 7.41 21.77 -10.86
C GLY A 110 7.90 20.40 -11.29
N ALA A 111 7.05 19.58 -11.93
CA ALA A 111 7.44 18.26 -12.39
C ALA A 111 8.46 18.37 -13.52
N VAL A 112 9.39 17.42 -13.56
CA VAL A 112 10.47 17.38 -14.53
C VAL A 112 10.12 16.33 -15.60
N PRO A 113 10.04 16.68 -16.90
CA PRO A 113 9.69 15.73 -17.94
C PRO A 113 10.84 14.75 -18.20
N ILE A 114 10.56 13.44 -18.25
CA ILE A 114 11.50 12.41 -18.72
C ILE A 114 11.03 11.88 -20.08
N TYR A 115 11.97 11.83 -21.03
CA TYR A 115 11.75 11.31 -22.38
C TYR A 115 12.22 9.85 -22.46
N ARG A 116 11.31 8.93 -22.82
CA ARG A 116 11.64 7.50 -22.96
C ARG A 116 12.05 7.19 -24.40
N GLN A 117 13.07 6.36 -24.59
CA GLN A 117 13.54 5.92 -25.92
C GLN A 117 12.41 5.32 -26.78
N ARG A 118 11.50 4.56 -26.18
CA ARG A 118 10.34 3.98 -26.88
C ARG A 118 9.46 5.01 -27.60
N GLU A 119 9.46 6.26 -27.14
CA GLU A 119 8.55 7.31 -27.62
C GLU A 119 9.25 8.37 -28.47
N HIS A 120 10.55 8.59 -28.27
CA HIS A 120 11.32 9.65 -28.95
C HIS A 120 12.57 9.15 -29.69
N GLY A 121 12.81 7.83 -29.76
CA GLY A 121 13.97 7.25 -30.43
C GLY A 121 15.29 7.75 -29.84
N ASP A 122 16.30 7.96 -30.69
CA ASP A 122 17.64 8.42 -30.28
C ASP A 122 17.64 9.83 -29.68
N GLN A 123 16.68 10.68 -30.07
CA GLN A 123 16.52 12.05 -29.55
C GLN A 123 16.15 12.09 -28.06
N ALA A 124 15.71 10.96 -27.48
CA ALA A 124 15.43 10.86 -26.06
C ALA A 124 16.69 11.14 -25.20
N LYS A 125 17.87 10.72 -25.67
CA LYS A 125 19.12 10.91 -24.92
C LYS A 125 19.48 12.39 -24.82
N ASP A 126 19.43 13.11 -25.93
CA ASP A 126 19.79 14.53 -25.98
C ASP A 126 18.82 15.40 -25.17
N ARG A 127 17.52 15.12 -25.23
CA ARG A 127 16.52 15.83 -24.41
C ARG A 127 16.66 15.52 -22.92
N ASN A 128 17.02 14.30 -22.57
CA ASN A 128 17.28 13.96 -21.18
C ASN A 128 18.56 14.63 -20.64
N LEU A 129 19.52 15.00 -21.51
CA LEU A 129 20.70 15.79 -21.10
C LEU A 129 20.32 17.18 -20.57
N GLU A 130 19.37 17.84 -21.21
CA GLU A 130 18.85 19.14 -20.77
C GLU A 130 18.03 19.02 -19.47
N VAL A 131 17.31 17.90 -19.33
CA VAL A 131 16.61 17.55 -18.09
C VAL A 131 17.59 17.36 -16.92
N PHE A 132 18.78 16.79 -17.14
CA PHE A 132 19.81 16.68 -16.09
C PHE A 132 20.23 18.04 -15.53
N ARG A 133 20.42 19.04 -16.41
CA ARG A 133 20.80 20.39 -15.97
C ARG A 133 19.72 20.99 -15.09
N THR A 134 18.47 20.89 -15.52
CA THR A 134 17.31 21.35 -14.73
C THR A 134 17.24 20.65 -13.37
N VAL A 135 17.47 19.34 -13.31
CA VAL A 135 17.50 18.57 -12.05
C VAL A 135 18.59 19.08 -11.11
N ILE A 136 19.80 19.30 -11.62
CA ILE A 136 20.94 19.81 -10.84
C ILE A 136 20.65 21.22 -10.32
N GLU A 137 20.11 22.10 -11.17
CA GLU A 137 19.75 23.47 -10.79
C GLU A 137 18.70 23.50 -9.68
N VAL A 138 17.66 22.66 -9.79
CA VAL A 138 16.65 22.52 -8.73
C VAL A 138 17.26 22.02 -7.42
N LEU A 139 18.17 21.05 -7.48
CA LEU A 139 18.86 20.57 -6.28
C LEU A 139 19.79 21.65 -5.69
N ARG A 140 20.54 22.37 -6.52
CA ARG A 140 21.40 23.50 -6.09
C ARG A 140 20.62 24.65 -5.46
N ALA A 141 19.40 24.89 -5.92
CA ALA A 141 18.47 25.83 -5.31
C ALA A 141 17.86 25.31 -3.99
N GLY A 142 18.31 24.14 -3.50
CA GLY A 142 17.83 23.53 -2.27
C GLY A 142 16.49 22.83 -2.42
N GLY A 143 16.06 22.47 -3.63
CA GLY A 143 14.78 21.83 -3.91
C GLY A 143 14.71 20.35 -3.52
N CYS A 144 13.49 19.80 -3.52
CA CYS A 144 13.20 18.38 -3.28
C CYS A 144 12.67 17.71 -4.55
N LEU A 145 13.35 16.66 -5.02
CA LEU A 145 12.98 15.88 -6.20
C LEU A 145 12.51 14.47 -5.81
N GLY A 146 11.38 14.05 -6.36
CA GLY A 146 10.84 12.70 -6.22
C GLY A 146 11.21 11.81 -7.40
N PHE A 147 11.79 10.66 -7.10
CA PHE A 147 12.25 9.72 -8.11
C PHE A 147 12.07 8.26 -7.66
N ALA A 148 11.78 7.38 -8.63
CA ALA A 148 11.69 5.94 -8.38
C ALA A 148 12.86 5.18 -9.05
N PRO A 149 13.78 4.57 -8.27
CA PRO A 149 14.98 3.89 -8.77
C PRO A 149 14.73 2.80 -9.81
N GLU A 150 13.53 2.21 -9.80
CA GLU A 150 13.12 1.18 -10.74
C GLU A 150 12.94 1.68 -12.20
N GLY A 151 12.82 3.00 -12.44
CA GLY A 151 12.78 3.61 -13.79
C GLY A 151 11.57 3.25 -14.68
N VAL A 152 10.77 2.26 -14.30
CA VAL A 152 9.56 1.79 -14.98
C VAL A 152 8.56 1.36 -13.92
N SER A 153 7.25 1.56 -14.15
CA SER A 153 6.17 0.98 -13.33
C SER A 153 6.12 -0.55 -13.51
N ARG A 154 7.17 -1.29 -13.13
CA ARG A 154 7.29 -2.76 -13.14
C ARG A 154 8.59 -3.23 -12.46
N PHE A 155 8.47 -4.30 -11.68
CA PHE A 155 9.55 -5.17 -11.18
C PHE A 155 10.53 -5.58 -12.29
N LEU A 156 11.79 -5.14 -12.22
CA LEU A 156 12.94 -5.77 -12.85
C LEU A 156 14.16 -5.72 -11.91
N PRO A 157 15.00 -6.78 -11.86
CA PRO A 157 16.06 -6.96 -10.87
C PRO A 157 17.42 -6.37 -11.27
N TYR A 158 17.47 -5.40 -12.18
CA TYR A 158 18.72 -4.72 -12.54
C TYR A 158 18.50 -3.24 -12.84
N MET A 159 19.27 -2.42 -12.14
CA MET A 159 19.27 -0.97 -12.22
C MET A 159 20.08 -0.53 -13.45
N GLU A 160 19.43 0.07 -14.45
CA GLU A 160 20.12 1.07 -15.27
C GLU A 160 20.27 2.33 -14.41
N GLN A 161 21.50 2.85 -14.29
CA GLN A 161 21.84 3.92 -13.35
C GLN A 161 20.85 5.10 -13.46
N PRO A 162 20.17 5.47 -12.37
CA PRO A 162 19.16 6.49 -12.45
C PRO A 162 19.67 7.86 -12.85
N ILE A 163 18.88 8.53 -13.68
CA ILE A 163 19.08 9.89 -14.20
C ILE A 163 19.40 10.92 -13.09
N ALA A 164 18.75 10.82 -11.91
CA ALA A 164 19.02 11.69 -10.78
C ALA A 164 20.26 11.27 -9.96
N LEU A 165 20.60 9.97 -9.95
CA LEU A 165 21.80 9.45 -9.31
C LEU A 165 23.06 9.93 -10.04
N GLU A 166 23.00 9.86 -11.37
CA GLU A 166 24.07 10.28 -12.26
C GLU A 166 24.27 11.80 -12.19
N ALA A 167 23.20 12.58 -12.11
CA ALA A 167 23.28 14.03 -11.90
C ALA A 167 23.98 14.42 -10.57
N VAL A 168 23.69 13.70 -9.48
CA VAL A 168 24.36 13.93 -8.18
C VAL A 168 25.81 13.45 -8.22
N ARG A 169 26.07 12.29 -8.85
CA ARG A 169 27.42 11.76 -9.05
C ARG A 169 28.28 12.72 -9.86
N GLN A 170 27.79 13.21 -10.99
CA GLN A 170 28.48 14.18 -11.85
C GLN A 170 28.73 15.51 -11.11
N SER A 171 27.79 15.98 -10.28
CA SER A 171 28.03 17.18 -9.48
C SER A 171 29.07 16.98 -8.38
N SER A 172 29.16 15.77 -7.81
CA SER A 172 30.22 15.41 -6.86
C SER A 172 31.59 15.26 -7.55
N GLU A 173 31.62 14.73 -8.78
CA GLU A 173 32.85 14.58 -9.58
C GLU A 173 33.33 15.94 -10.15
N ALA A 174 32.44 16.91 -10.33
CA ALA A 174 32.76 18.27 -10.80
C ALA A 174 33.52 19.14 -9.78
N GLY A 175 33.85 18.61 -8.59
CA GLY A 175 34.79 19.26 -7.64
C GLY A 175 34.17 20.22 -6.63
N ASP A 176 32.84 20.26 -6.50
CA ASP A 176 32.14 21.12 -5.54
C ASP A 176 31.97 20.38 -4.19
N ALA A 177 32.97 20.49 -3.30
CA ALA A 177 33.03 19.74 -2.05
C ALA A 177 31.88 20.07 -1.06
N ASP A 178 31.21 21.20 -1.24
CA ASP A 178 30.13 21.67 -0.38
C ASP A 178 28.74 21.25 -0.87
N PHE A 179 28.60 20.78 -2.11
CA PHE A 179 27.31 20.35 -2.66
C PHE A 179 26.93 18.95 -2.18
N LYS A 180 26.19 18.89 -1.07
CA LYS A 180 25.68 17.64 -0.48
C LYS A 180 24.18 17.48 -0.77
N VAL A 181 23.81 16.29 -1.22
CA VAL A 181 22.40 15.94 -1.50
C VAL A 181 21.94 14.87 -0.53
N ASN A 182 20.85 15.14 0.18
CA ASN A 182 20.20 14.18 1.04
C ASN A 182 19.39 13.20 0.19
N VAL A 183 19.70 11.91 0.26
CA VAL A 183 18.88 10.86 -0.35
C VAL A 183 17.98 10.26 0.73
N VAL A 184 16.67 10.35 0.54
CA VAL A 184 15.67 9.83 1.48
C VAL A 184 14.93 8.66 0.84
N PRO A 185 15.26 7.40 1.21
CA PRO A 185 14.49 6.24 0.82
C PRO A 185 13.08 6.25 1.42
N VAL A 186 12.06 5.90 0.65
CA VAL A 186 10.67 5.83 1.09
C VAL A 186 10.00 4.55 0.57
N GLY A 187 9.49 3.76 1.51
CA GLY A 187 8.68 2.59 1.22
C GLY A 187 7.19 2.92 1.20
N LEU A 188 6.54 2.68 0.06
CA LEU A 188 5.10 2.74 -0.15
C LEU A 188 4.53 1.32 -0.13
N ALA A 189 3.66 1.03 0.84
CA ALA A 189 2.98 -0.26 0.97
C ALA A 189 1.46 -0.08 0.93
N PHE A 190 0.83 -0.57 -0.14
CA PHE A 190 -0.62 -0.59 -0.35
C PHE A 190 -1.17 -1.98 -0.05
N THR A 191 -2.09 -2.11 0.90
CA THR A 191 -2.67 -3.44 1.21
C THR A 191 -3.45 -4.03 0.04
N HIS A 192 -4.21 -3.18 -0.66
CA HIS A 192 -4.99 -3.51 -1.87
C HIS A 192 -5.00 -2.31 -2.80
N ARG A 193 -4.12 -2.29 -3.80
CA ARG A 193 -3.81 -1.09 -4.60
C ARG A 193 -5.00 -0.60 -5.42
N GLU A 194 -5.78 -1.51 -5.97
CA GLU A 194 -6.88 -1.26 -6.90
C GLU A 194 -8.23 -1.14 -6.21
N LYS A 195 -8.29 -1.40 -4.90
CA LYS A 195 -9.53 -1.32 -4.13
C LYS A 195 -9.68 0.04 -3.46
N PHE A 196 -10.88 0.59 -3.62
CA PHE A 196 -11.31 1.78 -2.88
C PHE A 196 -11.38 1.44 -1.38
N ARG A 197 -10.97 2.40 -0.53
CA ARG A 197 -10.93 2.26 0.93
C ARG A 197 -9.96 1.17 1.43
N SER A 198 -8.89 0.93 0.68
CA SER A 198 -7.72 0.18 1.15
C SER A 198 -6.86 1.01 2.11
N ASP A 199 -5.81 0.39 2.66
CA ASP A 199 -4.88 1.04 3.58
C ASP A 199 -3.51 1.25 2.92
N LEU A 200 -2.86 2.34 3.32
CA LEU A 200 -1.54 2.73 2.86
C LEU A 200 -0.63 2.99 4.07
N CYS A 201 0.58 2.44 4.02
CA CYS A 201 1.68 2.81 4.90
C CYS A 201 2.81 3.44 4.08
N MET A 202 3.31 4.57 4.56
CA MET A 202 4.51 5.24 4.04
C MET A 202 5.57 5.22 5.14
N SER A 203 6.76 4.72 4.82
CA SER A 203 7.90 4.68 5.74
C SER A 203 9.06 5.44 5.13
N TYR A 204 9.43 6.56 5.74
CA TYR A 204 10.59 7.35 5.37
C TYR A 204 11.81 6.81 6.15
N CYS A 205 12.88 6.50 5.44
CA CYS A 205 14.16 6.14 6.03
C CYS A 205 14.95 7.39 6.40
N LYS A 206 15.98 7.20 7.24
CA LYS A 206 16.90 8.29 7.58
C LYS A 206 17.60 8.81 6.31
N PRO A 207 17.81 10.13 6.19
CA PRO A 207 18.53 10.70 5.06
C PRO A 207 19.96 10.17 4.96
N ILE A 208 20.39 9.87 3.75
CA ILE A 208 21.73 9.40 3.42
C ILE A 208 22.41 10.50 2.60
N VAL A 209 23.55 10.99 3.08
CA VAL A 209 24.29 12.10 2.42
C VAL A 209 25.23 11.59 1.30
N ALA A 210 25.54 10.29 1.29
CA ALA A 210 26.44 9.67 0.32
C ALA A 210 25.78 8.53 -0.44
N LEU A 211 25.80 8.64 -1.76
CA LEU A 211 25.30 7.63 -2.70
C LEU A 211 26.13 6.36 -2.60
N THR A 212 25.64 5.43 -1.78
CA THR A 212 26.29 4.14 -1.52
C THR A 212 25.32 3.02 -1.88
N CYS A 213 25.84 1.80 -2.00
CA CYS A 213 25.07 0.54 -2.07
C CYS A 213 23.97 0.40 -1.00
N ARG A 214 23.99 1.26 0.03
CA ARG A 214 22.95 1.38 1.06
C ARG A 214 21.58 1.77 0.53
N LEU A 215 21.47 2.53 -0.57
CA LEU A 215 20.14 2.96 -1.07
C LEU A 215 19.23 1.78 -1.45
N SER A 216 19.78 0.76 -2.15
CA SER A 216 19.01 -0.45 -2.48
C SER A 216 18.63 -1.20 -1.21
N ALA A 217 19.59 -1.39 -0.31
CA ALA A 217 19.36 -2.07 0.96
C ALA A 217 18.30 -1.36 1.83
N ASP A 218 18.32 -0.03 1.88
CA ASP A 218 17.38 0.77 2.67
C ASP A 218 15.98 0.76 2.06
N LEU A 219 15.86 0.73 0.73
CA LEU A 219 14.57 0.53 0.04
C LEU A 219 14.05 -0.89 0.22
N GLU A 220 14.92 -1.89 0.11
CA GLU A 220 14.59 -3.30 0.34
C GLU A 220 14.11 -3.53 1.77
N ALA A 221 14.71 -2.84 2.75
CA ALA A 221 14.31 -2.92 4.15
C ALA A 221 12.89 -2.38 4.40
N VAL A 222 12.41 -1.41 3.60
CA VAL A 222 11.07 -0.80 3.75
C VAL A 222 10.00 -1.35 2.81
N THR A 223 10.39 -2.15 1.83
CA THR A 223 9.48 -2.79 0.87
C THR A 223 9.31 -4.28 1.17
N ILE A 224 8.23 -4.89 0.65
CA ILE A 224 8.02 -6.33 0.79
C ILE A 224 8.59 -6.99 -0.45
N ASN A 225 9.72 -7.68 -0.29
CA ASN A 225 10.41 -8.36 -1.37
C ASN A 225 10.33 -9.87 -1.14
N ALA A 226 9.64 -10.59 -2.00
CA ALA A 226 9.56 -12.05 -1.94
C ALA A 226 9.87 -12.67 -3.31
N PRO A 227 10.50 -13.85 -3.35
CA PRO A 227 10.86 -14.50 -4.60
C PRO A 227 9.63 -15.06 -5.33
N ASP A 228 8.61 -15.47 -4.58
CA ASP A 228 7.39 -16.07 -5.10
C ASP A 228 6.16 -15.67 -4.28
N TRP A 229 5.01 -15.80 -4.93
CA TRP A 229 3.68 -15.56 -4.36
C TRP A 229 3.33 -16.44 -3.15
N GLY A 230 3.83 -17.68 -3.13
CA GLY A 230 3.64 -18.60 -2.02
C GLY A 230 4.32 -18.11 -0.74
N VAL A 231 5.50 -17.50 -0.85
CA VAL A 231 6.23 -16.89 0.28
C VAL A 231 5.47 -15.71 0.86
N ILE A 232 4.93 -14.81 0.04
CA ILE A 232 4.10 -13.70 0.54
C ILE A 232 2.86 -14.22 1.25
N ARG A 233 2.16 -15.20 0.65
CA ARG A 233 0.97 -15.82 1.24
C ARG A 233 1.29 -16.43 2.61
N CYS A 234 2.36 -17.20 2.70
CA CYS A 234 2.82 -17.78 3.97
C CYS A 234 3.23 -16.69 4.97
N GLY A 235 3.93 -15.64 4.52
CA GLY A 235 4.32 -14.50 5.36
C GLY A 235 3.11 -13.78 5.97
N ILE A 236 2.03 -13.59 5.20
CA ILE A 236 0.77 -13.02 5.70
C ILE A 236 0.16 -13.92 6.78
N THR A 237 0.11 -15.23 6.55
CA THR A 237 -0.40 -16.20 7.53
C THR A 237 0.47 -16.23 8.79
N ALA A 238 1.80 -16.19 8.65
CA ALA A 238 2.76 -16.12 9.75
C ALA A 238 2.57 -14.85 10.58
N ALA A 239 2.52 -13.69 9.91
CA ALA A 239 2.30 -12.40 10.55
C ALA A 239 0.94 -12.30 11.25
N ARG A 240 -0.08 -13.05 10.81
CA ARG A 240 -1.37 -13.18 11.51
C ARG A 240 -1.28 -14.10 12.74
N LEU A 241 -0.67 -15.27 12.59
CA LEU A 241 -0.50 -16.25 13.68
C LEU A 241 0.41 -15.78 14.80
N HIS A 242 1.33 -14.88 14.49
CA HIS A 242 2.24 -14.28 15.47
C HIS A 242 1.54 -13.24 16.37
N GLN A 243 0.43 -12.63 15.93
CA GLN A 243 -0.25 -11.58 16.71
C GLN A 243 -0.94 -12.18 17.93
N ALA A 244 -0.79 -11.52 19.08
CA ALA A 244 -1.55 -11.88 20.27
C ALA A 244 -3.02 -11.46 20.13
N ALA A 245 -3.90 -12.12 20.88
CA ALA A 245 -5.35 -11.90 20.83
C ALA A 245 -5.79 -10.44 21.03
N ASP A 246 -5.00 -9.66 21.77
CA ASP A 246 -5.25 -8.23 22.03
C ASP A 246 -4.13 -7.31 21.51
N SER A 247 -3.13 -7.82 20.78
CA SER A 247 -2.07 -6.95 20.27
C SER A 247 -2.66 -6.01 19.23
N GLN A 248 -2.64 -4.71 19.54
CA GLN A 248 -3.06 -3.67 18.63
C GLN A 248 -1.84 -3.23 17.83
N LEU A 249 -1.63 -3.86 16.68
CA LEU A 249 -0.57 -3.48 15.76
C LEU A 249 -1.00 -2.28 14.91
N THR A 250 -0.13 -1.30 14.80
CA THR A 250 -0.16 -0.32 13.71
C THR A 250 0.07 -1.01 12.37
N LEU A 251 -0.31 -0.38 11.25
CA LEU A 251 -0.03 -0.94 9.92
C LEU A 251 1.48 -1.10 9.72
N LYS A 252 2.29 -0.15 10.19
CA LYS A 252 3.76 -0.28 10.17
C LYS A 252 4.25 -1.53 10.89
N GLN A 253 3.82 -1.77 12.13
CA GLN A 253 4.24 -2.96 12.88
C GLN A 253 3.82 -4.25 12.19
N TYR A 254 2.60 -4.29 11.64
CA TYR A 254 2.14 -5.43 10.84
C TYR A 254 3.02 -5.67 9.61
N LEU A 255 3.38 -4.61 8.87
CA LEU A 255 4.24 -4.72 7.70
C LEU A 255 5.69 -5.05 8.07
N SER A 256 6.22 -4.56 9.20
CA SER A 256 7.53 -4.98 9.73
C SER A 256 7.54 -6.48 10.04
N LEU A 257 6.49 -6.96 10.71
CA LEU A 257 6.34 -8.37 11.03
C LEU A 257 6.22 -9.24 9.77
N LEU A 258 5.42 -8.80 8.79
CA LEU A 258 5.30 -9.46 7.48
C LEU A 258 6.64 -9.54 6.76
N ARG A 259 7.39 -8.43 6.69
CA ARG A 259 8.73 -8.39 6.09
C ARG A 259 9.69 -9.36 6.78
N GLY A 260 9.74 -9.34 8.12
CA GLY A 260 10.57 -10.26 8.89
C GLY A 260 10.25 -11.73 8.61
N TRP A 261 8.97 -12.10 8.56
CA TRP A 261 8.56 -13.47 8.20
C TRP A 261 8.87 -13.84 6.76
N VAL A 262 8.78 -12.90 5.82
CA VAL A 262 9.18 -13.13 4.43
C VAL A 262 10.68 -13.43 4.34
N GLU A 263 11.54 -12.71 5.07
CA GLU A 263 12.98 -13.01 5.12
C GLU A 263 13.27 -14.41 5.67
N VAL A 264 12.59 -14.82 6.74
CA VAL A 264 12.72 -16.19 7.28
C VAL A 264 12.30 -17.23 6.24
N LEU A 265 11.19 -17.00 5.55
CA LEU A 265 10.65 -17.94 4.56
C LEU A 265 11.51 -18.05 3.30
N LYS A 266 12.32 -17.03 2.97
CA LYS A 266 13.31 -17.10 1.87
C LYS A 266 14.43 -18.10 2.14
N LEU A 267 14.70 -18.43 3.41
CA LEU A 267 15.71 -19.43 3.77
C LEU A 267 15.29 -20.86 3.40
N ALA A 268 14.01 -21.09 3.09
CA ALA A 268 13.52 -22.39 2.67
C ALA A 268 14.03 -22.72 1.25
N PRO A 269 14.56 -23.93 1.00
CA PRO A 269 14.98 -24.36 -0.33
C PRO A 269 13.80 -24.36 -1.32
N ALA A 270 14.07 -23.99 -2.58
CA ALA A 270 13.08 -23.84 -3.64
C ALA A 270 12.25 -25.11 -3.91
N ASP A 271 12.78 -26.27 -3.53
CA ASP A 271 12.25 -27.59 -3.91
C ASP A 271 11.28 -28.16 -2.86
N ALA A 272 11.08 -27.48 -1.73
CA ALA A 272 10.24 -27.98 -0.63
C ALA A 272 8.73 -27.89 -0.93
N SER A 273 8.31 -27.24 -2.02
CA SER A 273 6.93 -27.25 -2.50
C SER A 273 6.74 -28.29 -3.60
N GLY A 274 6.33 -29.49 -3.22
CA GLY A 274 5.80 -30.46 -4.17
C GLY A 274 4.51 -29.91 -4.81
N GLY A 275 4.52 -29.69 -6.13
CA GLY A 275 3.30 -29.55 -6.92
C GLY A 275 3.32 -28.53 -8.07
N GLY A 276 3.94 -28.89 -9.19
CA GLY A 276 3.42 -28.56 -10.54
C GLY A 276 4.03 -27.37 -11.28
N GLY A 277 4.80 -27.66 -12.35
CA GLY A 277 5.07 -26.75 -13.46
C GLY A 277 6.56 -26.69 -13.85
N GLY A 278 6.97 -27.55 -14.79
CA GLY A 278 8.37 -27.73 -15.18
C GLY A 278 8.97 -26.61 -16.03
N GLY A 279 10.31 -26.61 -16.10
CA GLY A 279 11.06 -25.80 -17.05
C GLY A 279 12.57 -25.75 -16.76
N GLY A 280 13.30 -26.74 -17.26
CA GLY A 280 14.64 -26.59 -17.86
C GLY A 280 15.83 -26.18 -16.99
N GLY A 281 16.77 -27.11 -16.84
CA GLY A 281 18.01 -26.94 -16.09
C GLY A 281 19.07 -26.04 -16.73
N GLY A 282 20.12 -25.81 -15.94
CA GLY A 282 21.38 -25.18 -16.35
C GLY A 282 22.35 -25.20 -15.18
N GLY A 283 23.22 -26.22 -15.16
CA GLY A 283 24.22 -26.42 -14.11
C GLY A 283 25.40 -25.44 -14.18
N GLY A 284 26.13 -25.37 -13.06
CA GLY A 284 27.43 -24.73 -12.95
C GLY A 284 28.01 -25.02 -11.57
N GLY A 285 28.93 -25.98 -11.50
CA GLY A 285 29.58 -26.43 -10.27
C GLY A 285 30.96 -25.80 -10.04
N GLY A 286 31.47 -26.03 -8.81
CA GLY A 286 32.85 -25.83 -8.38
C GLY A 286 33.05 -24.56 -7.55
N GLY A 287 33.67 -24.54 -6.36
CA GLY A 287 34.30 -25.57 -5.54
C GLY A 287 35.24 -24.90 -4.51
N GLY A 288 35.34 -25.47 -3.31
CA GLY A 288 36.54 -25.41 -2.45
C GLY A 288 36.64 -24.35 -1.35
N GLY A 289 36.86 -24.81 -0.10
CA GLY A 289 37.47 -24.00 0.98
C GLY A 289 36.95 -24.32 2.38
N GLY A 290 37.66 -25.17 3.14
CA GLY A 290 37.27 -25.63 4.48
C GLY A 290 37.59 -24.66 5.63
N GLY A 291 36.72 -24.67 6.66
CA GLY A 291 36.95 -24.06 7.98
C GLY A 291 35.70 -24.16 8.87
N GLY A 292 35.86 -24.53 10.14
CA GLY A 292 34.88 -24.33 11.23
C GLY A 292 33.68 -25.29 11.29
N ALA A 293 33.78 -26.42 12.00
CA ALA A 293 32.68 -27.39 12.20
C ALA A 293 31.61 -26.97 13.24
N LEU A 294 31.63 -25.73 13.76
CA LEU A 294 30.65 -25.26 14.76
C LEU A 294 29.84 -24.04 14.33
N GLU A 295 30.16 -23.40 13.20
CA GLU A 295 29.35 -22.33 12.56
C GLU A 295 28.54 -22.82 11.34
N ARG A 296 28.79 -24.05 10.87
CA ARG A 296 28.18 -24.60 9.63
C ARG A 296 26.76 -25.14 9.79
N ASP A 297 26.26 -25.32 11.02
CA ASP A 297 24.95 -25.94 11.27
C ASP A 297 23.83 -24.91 11.50
N ALA A 298 24.14 -23.70 11.97
CA ALA A 298 23.18 -22.61 12.12
C ALA A 298 22.43 -22.23 10.80
N PRO A 299 23.10 -22.13 9.63
CA PRO A 299 22.40 -21.86 8.38
C PRO A 299 21.50 -23.04 7.94
N LYS A 300 21.89 -24.29 8.24
CA LYS A 300 21.08 -25.48 7.92
C LYS A 300 19.86 -25.61 8.83
N ALA A 301 20.01 -25.35 10.12
CA ALA A 301 18.91 -25.40 11.09
C ALA A 301 17.84 -24.34 10.76
N SER A 302 18.26 -23.12 10.43
CA SER A 302 17.36 -22.03 10.01
C SER A 302 16.63 -22.36 8.71
N ALA A 303 17.33 -22.92 7.71
CA ALA A 303 16.71 -23.35 6.45
C ALA A 303 15.69 -24.50 6.65
N LEU A 304 16.00 -25.47 7.52
CA LEU A 304 15.08 -26.57 7.84
C LEU A 304 13.83 -26.07 8.59
N ALA A 305 14.02 -25.17 9.56
CA ALA A 305 12.91 -24.53 10.28
C ALA A 305 12.01 -23.72 9.32
N ALA A 306 12.61 -22.96 8.41
CA ALA A 306 11.91 -22.21 7.38
C ALA A 306 11.14 -23.12 6.40
N ALA A 307 11.71 -24.25 5.99
CA ALA A 307 11.05 -25.23 5.12
C ALA A 307 9.82 -25.83 5.79
N ARG A 308 9.97 -26.26 7.05
CA ARG A 308 8.86 -26.79 7.86
C ARG A 308 7.78 -25.74 8.06
N LEU A 309 8.17 -24.50 8.36
CA LEU A 309 7.26 -23.37 8.51
C LEU A 309 6.46 -23.14 7.22
N LYS A 310 7.13 -23.05 6.06
CA LYS A 310 6.48 -22.85 4.76
C LYS A 310 5.45 -23.96 4.48
N ALA A 311 5.81 -25.21 4.73
CA ALA A 311 4.91 -26.35 4.54
C ALA A 311 3.64 -26.25 5.42
N GLU A 312 3.80 -26.10 6.74
CA GLU A 312 2.68 -26.04 7.69
C GLU A 312 1.77 -24.82 7.45
N LEU A 313 2.36 -23.66 7.15
CA LEU A 313 1.60 -22.44 6.83
C LEU A 313 0.81 -22.60 5.53
N SER A 314 1.43 -23.17 4.49
CA SER A 314 0.77 -23.36 3.19
C SER A 314 -0.42 -24.32 3.32
N GLU A 315 -0.27 -25.41 4.08
CA GLU A 315 -1.35 -26.37 4.31
C GLU A 315 -2.47 -25.77 5.16
N TYR A 316 -2.13 -25.04 6.23
CA TYR A 316 -3.11 -24.36 7.05
C TYR A 316 -3.88 -23.31 6.24
N GLN A 317 -3.17 -22.51 5.43
CA GLN A 317 -3.79 -21.50 4.58
C GLN A 317 -4.71 -22.14 3.53
N ARG A 318 -4.29 -23.26 2.90
CA ARG A 318 -5.13 -24.03 1.98
C ARG A 318 -6.43 -24.50 2.64
N LEU A 319 -6.39 -24.95 3.90
CA LEU A 319 -7.58 -25.37 4.65
C LEU A 319 -8.50 -24.19 4.99
N LEU A 320 -7.94 -23.03 5.35
CA LEU A 320 -8.71 -21.81 5.55
C LEU A 320 -9.42 -21.37 4.27
N ASP A 321 -8.73 -21.46 3.11
CA ASP A 321 -9.27 -21.14 1.80
C ASP A 321 -10.41 -22.11 1.42
N GLU A 322 -10.16 -23.42 1.53
CA GLU A 322 -11.11 -24.48 1.19
C GLU A 322 -12.42 -24.38 2.00
N LYS A 323 -12.33 -24.05 3.30
CA LYS A 323 -13.51 -23.88 4.15
C LYS A 323 -14.05 -22.46 4.13
N GLY A 324 -13.30 -21.50 3.57
CA GLY A 324 -13.65 -20.09 3.54
C GLY A 324 -13.89 -19.49 4.94
N ILE A 325 -13.05 -19.87 5.91
CA ILE A 325 -13.09 -19.45 7.31
C ILE A 325 -11.82 -18.67 7.64
N LYS A 326 -11.92 -17.64 8.50
CA LYS A 326 -10.77 -16.88 9.01
C LYS A 326 -10.07 -17.57 10.17
N ASP A 327 -8.76 -17.37 10.28
CA ASP A 327 -7.94 -17.81 11.42
C ASP A 327 -8.52 -17.39 12.78
N GLU A 328 -9.00 -16.15 12.92
CA GLU A 328 -9.61 -15.64 14.16
C GLU A 328 -10.76 -16.53 14.69
N ARG A 329 -11.49 -17.22 13.81
CA ARG A 329 -12.55 -18.16 14.22
C ARG A 329 -11.97 -19.48 14.75
N VAL A 330 -10.95 -19.99 14.08
CA VAL A 330 -10.21 -21.19 14.49
C VAL A 330 -9.49 -20.93 15.82
N ARG A 331 -8.87 -19.76 15.99
CA ARG A 331 -8.23 -19.32 17.24
C ARG A 331 -9.21 -19.30 18.40
N ARG A 332 -10.43 -18.76 18.22
CA ARG A 332 -11.46 -18.78 19.28
C ARG A 332 -11.88 -20.20 19.65
N ALA A 333 -12.07 -21.07 18.65
CA ALA A 333 -12.37 -22.48 18.91
C ALA A 333 -11.21 -23.17 19.67
N ALA A 334 -9.96 -22.86 19.32
CA ALA A 334 -8.78 -23.36 20.02
C ALA A 334 -8.72 -22.91 21.49
N ALA A 335 -9.08 -21.66 21.78
CA ALA A 335 -9.08 -21.10 23.13
C ALA A 335 -10.19 -21.69 24.03
N VAL A 336 -11.36 -22.01 23.45
CA VAL A 336 -12.49 -22.60 24.20
C VAL A 336 -12.39 -24.12 24.27
N GLY A 337 -11.55 -24.75 23.44
CA GLY A 337 -11.35 -26.21 23.42
C GLY A 337 -12.47 -27.01 22.74
N GLN A 338 -13.47 -26.34 22.17
CA GLN A 338 -14.60 -26.95 21.46
C GLN A 338 -15.06 -26.07 20.30
N ALA A 339 -15.79 -26.68 19.35
CA ALA A 339 -16.48 -25.92 18.31
C ALA A 339 -17.49 -24.94 18.95
N LEU A 340 -17.63 -23.75 18.36
CA LEU A 340 -18.59 -22.76 18.84
C LEU A 340 -20.01 -23.35 18.80
N PRO A 341 -20.80 -23.25 19.89
CA PRO A 341 -22.13 -23.83 19.89
C PRO A 341 -23.04 -23.17 18.84
N TRP A 342 -23.90 -23.96 18.19
CA TRP A 342 -24.75 -23.49 17.08
C TRP A 342 -25.63 -22.29 17.46
N TYR A 343 -26.11 -22.21 18.70
CA TYR A 343 -26.97 -21.13 19.18
C TYR A 343 -26.22 -19.79 19.29
N TRP A 344 -24.92 -19.79 19.60
CA TRP A 344 -24.08 -18.59 19.54
C TRP A 344 -23.93 -18.10 18.10
N CYS A 345 -23.72 -19.02 17.16
CA CYS A 345 -23.63 -18.70 15.74
C CYS A 345 -24.96 -18.15 15.21
N ALA A 346 -26.09 -18.77 15.57
CA ALA A 346 -27.43 -18.35 15.16
C ALA A 346 -27.81 -16.97 15.74
N TRP A 347 -27.57 -16.76 17.05
CA TRP A 347 -27.80 -15.47 17.69
C TRP A 347 -26.92 -14.37 17.12
N GLY A 348 -25.62 -14.66 16.96
CA GLY A 348 -24.68 -13.74 16.32
C GLY A 348 -25.07 -13.41 14.89
N LEU A 349 -25.58 -14.39 14.13
CA LEU A 349 -26.06 -14.18 12.76
C LEU A 349 -27.28 -13.25 12.74
N ALA A 350 -28.29 -13.50 13.59
CA ALA A 350 -29.48 -12.67 13.69
C ALA A 350 -29.14 -11.21 14.06
N GLN A 351 -28.28 -11.04 15.07
CA GLN A 351 -27.78 -9.74 15.50
C GLN A 351 -27.07 -8.99 14.37
N ARG A 352 -26.14 -9.66 13.69
CA ARG A 352 -25.37 -9.05 12.59
C ARG A 352 -26.26 -8.73 11.40
N ALA A 353 -27.26 -9.58 11.10
CA ALA A 353 -28.22 -9.35 10.03
C ALA A 353 -29.04 -8.08 10.31
N VAL A 354 -29.59 -7.92 11.52
CA VAL A 354 -30.35 -6.72 11.90
C VAL A 354 -29.50 -5.46 11.78
N LEU A 355 -28.29 -5.46 12.35
CA LEU A 355 -27.40 -4.31 12.29
C LEU A 355 -27.00 -3.98 10.84
N CYS A 356 -26.63 -4.99 10.06
CA CYS A 356 -26.32 -4.86 8.64
C CYS A 356 -27.49 -4.23 7.86
N SER A 357 -28.72 -4.71 8.06
CA SER A 357 -29.92 -4.16 7.43
C SER A 357 -30.17 -2.69 7.80
N LEU A 358 -30.02 -2.34 9.08
CA LEU A 358 -30.17 -0.95 9.55
C LEU A 358 -29.11 -0.03 8.92
N LEU A 359 -27.84 -0.45 8.92
CA LEU A 359 -26.75 0.34 8.34
C LEU A 359 -26.93 0.51 6.82
N PHE A 360 -27.35 -0.53 6.10
CA PHE A 360 -27.68 -0.41 4.69
C PHE A 360 -28.85 0.54 4.45
N ALA A 361 -29.92 0.48 5.25
CA ALA A 361 -31.06 1.38 5.11
C ALA A 361 -30.65 2.85 5.24
N VAL A 362 -29.81 3.19 6.22
CA VAL A 362 -29.31 4.56 6.42
C VAL A 362 -28.31 4.96 5.33
N ALA A 363 -27.46 4.05 4.85
CA ALA A 363 -26.49 4.33 3.80
C ALA A 363 -27.13 4.47 2.40
N THR A 364 -28.28 3.83 2.16
CA THR A 364 -28.89 3.69 0.83
C THR A 364 -29.08 5.01 0.08
N PRO A 365 -29.61 6.10 0.66
CA PRO A 365 -29.80 7.33 -0.10
C PRO A 365 -28.48 7.93 -0.61
N GLY A 366 -27.41 7.85 0.20
CA GLY A 366 -26.07 8.22 -0.24
C GLY A 366 -25.53 7.30 -1.33
N LEU A 367 -25.73 5.99 -1.21
CA LEU A 367 -25.34 5.02 -2.24
C LEU A 367 -26.03 5.25 -3.57
N VAL A 368 -27.31 5.63 -3.55
CA VAL A 368 -28.08 6.00 -4.74
C VAL A 368 -27.48 7.24 -5.39
N ALA A 369 -27.11 8.26 -4.59
CA ALA A 369 -26.42 9.44 -5.10
C ALA A 369 -25.06 9.10 -5.74
N TRP A 370 -24.33 8.12 -5.19
CA TRP A 370 -23.05 7.64 -5.73
C TRP A 370 -23.18 6.62 -6.88
N MET A 371 -24.38 6.12 -7.18
CA MET A 371 -24.60 5.02 -8.11
C MET A 371 -24.00 5.26 -9.52
N PRO A 372 -24.17 6.44 -10.16
CA PRO A 372 -23.58 6.68 -11.48
C PRO A 372 -22.05 6.55 -11.48
N VAL A 373 -21.40 7.03 -10.43
CA VAL A 373 -19.94 6.96 -10.25
C VAL A 373 -19.49 5.52 -10.10
N TRP A 374 -20.18 4.76 -9.23
CA TRP A 374 -19.88 3.35 -9.00
C TRP A 374 -20.06 2.49 -10.26
N VAL A 375 -21.14 2.71 -11.01
CA VAL A 375 -21.40 1.99 -12.27
C VAL A 375 -20.28 2.28 -13.27
N TYR A 376 -19.89 3.55 -13.44
CA TYR A 376 -18.78 3.93 -14.32
C TYR A 376 -17.47 3.26 -13.90
N VAL A 377 -17.09 3.40 -12.64
CA VAL A 377 -15.85 2.84 -12.08
C VAL A 377 -15.82 1.32 -12.22
N LYS A 378 -16.92 0.62 -11.89
CA LYS A 378 -16.97 -0.84 -11.96
C LYS A 378 -16.96 -1.34 -13.40
N ARG A 379 -17.55 -0.59 -14.34
CA ARG A 379 -17.44 -0.88 -15.78
C ARG A 379 -15.99 -0.73 -16.26
N ARG A 380 -15.31 0.36 -15.89
CA ARG A 380 -13.88 0.57 -16.22
C ARG A 380 -12.98 -0.50 -15.61
N GLU A 381 -13.20 -0.86 -14.35
CA GLU A 381 -12.48 -1.94 -13.65
C GLU A 381 -12.61 -3.25 -14.43
N ARG A 382 -13.83 -3.68 -14.77
CA ARG A 382 -14.05 -4.92 -15.54
C ARG A 382 -13.32 -4.91 -16.89
N MET A 383 -13.34 -3.79 -17.61
CA MET A 383 -12.66 -3.66 -18.91
C MET A 383 -11.12 -3.70 -18.79
N LEU A 384 -10.56 -3.20 -17.68
CA LEU A 384 -9.12 -3.22 -17.45
C LEU A 384 -8.66 -4.59 -16.95
N MET A 385 -9.40 -5.19 -16.01
CA MET A 385 -9.13 -6.54 -15.50
C MET A 385 -9.22 -7.61 -16.59
N ALA A 386 -10.11 -7.42 -17.57
CA ALA A 386 -10.19 -8.30 -18.75
C ALA A 386 -8.91 -8.31 -19.61
N LYS A 387 -8.01 -7.34 -19.46
CA LYS A 387 -6.72 -7.29 -20.17
C LYS A 387 -5.58 -8.00 -19.42
N GLY A 388 -5.87 -8.56 -18.26
CA GLY A 388 -4.95 -9.33 -17.42
C GLY A 388 -4.40 -8.58 -16.19
N PRO A 389 -3.71 -9.29 -15.28
CA PRO A 389 -3.29 -8.79 -13.95
C PRO A 389 -2.39 -7.56 -13.99
N ARG A 390 -1.64 -7.38 -15.09
CA ARG A 390 -0.75 -6.23 -15.28
C ARG A 390 -1.48 -4.87 -15.28
N TRP A 391 -2.80 -4.85 -15.43
CA TRP A 391 -3.60 -3.63 -15.49
C TRP A 391 -4.18 -3.21 -14.13
N ASN A 392 -3.81 -3.88 -13.03
CA ASN A 392 -4.28 -3.54 -11.68
C ASN A 392 -3.91 -2.09 -11.29
N ASP A 393 -2.71 -1.64 -11.65
CA ASP A 393 -2.25 -0.26 -11.41
C ASP A 393 -3.11 0.76 -12.18
N SER A 394 -3.49 0.44 -13.42
CA SER A 394 -4.37 1.30 -14.22
C SER A 394 -5.80 1.38 -13.65
N VAL A 395 -6.26 0.34 -12.95
CA VAL A 395 -7.54 0.37 -12.23
C VAL A 395 -7.47 1.32 -11.05
N ALA A 396 -6.42 1.23 -10.25
CA ALA A 396 -6.18 2.15 -9.13
C ALA A 396 -6.10 3.59 -9.62
N GLU A 397 -5.29 3.85 -10.65
CA GLU A 397 -5.13 5.16 -11.29
C GLU A 397 -6.47 5.73 -11.77
N THR A 398 -7.26 4.93 -12.51
CA THR A 398 -8.58 5.37 -13.00
C THR A 398 -9.50 5.75 -11.84
N LYS A 399 -9.55 4.92 -10.78
CA LYS A 399 -10.39 5.19 -9.61
C LYS A 399 -9.96 6.46 -8.87
N MET A 400 -8.66 6.67 -8.72
CA MET A 400 -8.13 7.87 -8.08
C MET A 400 -8.39 9.13 -8.91
N MET A 401 -8.21 9.09 -10.22
CA MET A 401 -8.52 10.23 -11.09
C MET A 401 -9.99 10.60 -11.03
N VAL A 402 -10.88 9.61 -11.11
CA VAL A 402 -12.33 9.83 -10.97
C VAL A 402 -12.67 10.40 -9.60
N CYS A 403 -12.06 9.86 -8.53
CA CYS A 403 -12.25 10.38 -7.18
C CYS A 403 -11.79 11.84 -7.06
N ALA A 404 -10.60 12.18 -7.56
CA ALA A 404 -10.06 13.54 -7.51
C ALA A 404 -10.93 14.53 -8.27
N LEU A 405 -11.36 14.19 -9.49
CA LEU A 405 -12.21 15.04 -10.31
C LEU A 405 -13.58 15.28 -9.66
N ILE A 406 -14.18 14.22 -9.11
CA ILE A 406 -15.49 14.35 -8.45
C ILE A 406 -15.35 15.12 -7.15
N VAL A 407 -14.39 14.80 -6.29
CA VAL A 407 -14.16 15.51 -5.03
C VAL A 407 -13.93 17.00 -5.31
N MET A 408 -13.09 17.32 -6.30
CA MET A 408 -12.83 18.70 -6.70
C MET A 408 -14.10 19.40 -7.20
N ALA A 409 -14.77 18.88 -8.24
CA ALA A 409 -15.93 19.54 -8.83
C ALA A 409 -17.10 19.65 -7.86
N PHE A 410 -17.36 18.58 -7.09
CA PHE A 410 -18.47 18.51 -6.16
C PHE A 410 -18.25 19.40 -4.92
N VAL A 411 -17.07 19.36 -4.30
CA VAL A 411 -16.77 20.20 -3.13
C VAL A 411 -16.70 21.67 -3.52
N LEU A 412 -16.05 22.01 -4.64
CA LEU A 412 -16.01 23.40 -5.12
C LEU A 412 -17.41 23.92 -5.47
N GLY A 413 -18.24 23.10 -6.13
CA GLY A 413 -19.63 23.45 -6.43
C GLY A 413 -20.46 23.68 -5.17
N CYS A 414 -20.36 22.79 -4.18
CA CYS A 414 -21.04 22.93 -2.90
C CYS A 414 -20.56 24.17 -2.12
N LEU A 415 -19.25 24.43 -2.11
CA LEU A 415 -18.67 25.59 -1.44
C LEU A 415 -19.11 26.89 -2.13
N GLY A 416 -19.09 26.95 -3.46
CA GLY A 416 -19.57 28.08 -4.23
C GLY A 416 -21.05 28.38 -3.98
N TYR A 417 -21.89 27.34 -3.96
CA TYR A 417 -23.31 27.48 -3.61
C TYR A 417 -23.50 27.95 -2.16
N ALA A 418 -22.75 27.39 -1.22
CA ALA A 418 -22.80 27.78 0.19
C ALA A 418 -22.46 29.26 0.38
N LEU A 419 -21.45 29.76 -0.34
CA LEU A 419 -21.05 31.17 -0.32
C LEU A 419 -22.10 32.07 -0.98
N LEU A 420 -22.59 31.69 -2.17
CA LEU A 420 -23.57 32.48 -2.94
C LEU A 420 -24.88 32.65 -2.17
N HIS A 421 -25.35 31.59 -1.51
CA HIS A 421 -26.63 31.57 -0.80
C HIS A 421 -26.48 31.75 0.71
N ARG A 422 -25.26 31.97 1.23
CA ARG A 422 -24.94 32.08 2.67
C ARG A 422 -25.57 30.95 3.50
N SER A 423 -25.51 29.73 2.98
CA SER A 423 -26.17 28.55 3.56
C SER A 423 -25.17 27.46 3.90
N ALA A 424 -25.30 26.87 5.08
CA ALA A 424 -24.49 25.73 5.51
C ALA A 424 -24.97 24.38 4.95
N VAL A 425 -26.13 24.34 4.30
CA VAL A 425 -26.76 23.10 3.82
C VAL A 425 -25.86 22.28 2.88
N PRO A 426 -25.14 22.86 1.89
CA PRO A 426 -24.25 22.09 1.02
C PRO A 426 -23.07 21.46 1.78
N LEU A 427 -22.56 22.13 2.81
CA LEU A 427 -21.48 21.59 3.65
C LEU A 427 -22.00 20.42 4.49
N ALA A 428 -23.20 20.54 5.06
CA ALA A 428 -23.87 19.43 5.74
C ALA A 428 -24.13 18.25 4.79
N PHE A 429 -24.45 18.52 3.52
CA PHE A 429 -24.63 17.49 2.50
C PHE A 429 -23.34 16.74 2.16
N ILE A 430 -22.19 17.43 2.08
CA ILE A 430 -20.88 16.76 1.94
C ILE A 430 -20.63 15.83 3.13
N ALA A 431 -20.84 16.31 4.35
CA ALA A 431 -20.67 15.51 5.56
C ALA A 431 -21.61 14.29 5.58
N TYR A 432 -22.86 14.47 5.14
CA TYR A 432 -23.83 13.39 4.98
C TYR A 432 -23.38 12.32 3.97
N LEU A 433 -22.90 12.72 2.79
CA LEU A 433 -22.40 11.78 1.78
C LEU A 433 -21.15 11.02 2.27
N TYR A 434 -20.27 11.67 3.03
CA TYR A 434 -19.15 10.99 3.67
C TYR A 434 -19.62 10.00 4.75
N ALA A 435 -20.60 10.40 5.58
CA ALA A 435 -21.17 9.54 6.62
C ALA A 435 -21.86 8.30 6.04
N THR A 436 -22.62 8.43 4.95
CA THR A 436 -23.26 7.29 4.26
C THR A 436 -22.22 6.33 3.67
N MET A 437 -21.12 6.82 3.11
CA MET A 437 -19.99 5.99 2.70
C MET A 437 -19.38 5.23 3.89
N ARG A 438 -19.20 5.90 5.04
CA ARG A 438 -18.68 5.26 6.25
C ARG A 438 -19.61 4.18 6.79
N LEU A 439 -20.92 4.45 6.80
CA LEU A 439 -21.95 3.48 7.19
C LEU A 439 -21.95 2.27 6.27
N TYR A 440 -21.75 2.47 4.96
CA TYR A 440 -21.61 1.39 4.00
C TYR A 440 -20.41 0.49 4.29
N GLU A 441 -19.25 1.04 4.67
CA GLU A 441 -18.09 0.21 5.09
C GLU A 441 -18.41 -0.71 6.26
N GLU A 442 -19.09 -0.20 7.28
CA GLU A 442 -19.49 -1.01 8.43
C GLU A 442 -20.56 -2.04 8.05
N ALA A 443 -21.52 -1.67 7.20
CA ALA A 443 -22.55 -2.57 6.70
C ALA A 443 -21.94 -3.76 5.94
N VAL A 444 -20.99 -3.50 5.02
CA VAL A 444 -20.28 -4.56 4.30
C VAL A 444 -19.47 -5.44 5.24
N ALA A 445 -18.81 -4.85 6.23
CA ALA A 445 -18.03 -5.60 7.20
C ALA A 445 -18.91 -6.49 8.12
N ASP A 446 -20.10 -6.02 8.49
CA ASP A 446 -21.08 -6.83 9.22
C ASP A 446 -21.70 -7.91 8.32
N ALA A 447 -22.01 -7.62 7.05
CA ALA A 447 -22.46 -8.60 6.07
C ALA A 447 -21.44 -9.74 5.90
N ARG A 448 -20.15 -9.41 5.82
CA ARG A 448 -19.06 -10.39 5.79
C ARG A 448 -19.03 -11.23 7.08
N SER A 449 -19.24 -10.60 8.24
CA SER A 449 -19.36 -11.34 9.51
C SER A 449 -20.60 -12.25 9.53
N CYS A 450 -21.74 -11.84 8.97
CA CYS A 450 -22.92 -12.70 8.80
C CYS A 450 -22.55 -13.93 7.98
N TYR A 451 -21.93 -13.73 6.81
CA TYR A 451 -21.54 -14.81 5.93
C TYR A 451 -20.58 -15.80 6.59
N SER A 452 -19.60 -15.30 7.36
CA SER A 452 -18.69 -16.13 8.14
C SER A 452 -19.42 -16.96 9.23
N LEU A 453 -20.39 -16.36 9.95
CA LEU A 453 -21.18 -17.07 10.97
C LEU A 453 -22.12 -18.10 10.36
N TYR A 454 -22.72 -17.78 9.22
CA TYR A 454 -23.53 -18.70 8.43
C TYR A 454 -22.72 -19.96 8.07
N LYS A 455 -21.50 -19.80 7.53
CA LYS A 455 -20.62 -20.96 7.24
C LYS A 455 -20.28 -21.78 8.47
N LEU A 456 -20.03 -21.13 9.61
CA LEU A 456 -19.72 -21.81 10.87
C LEU A 456 -20.89 -22.65 11.38
N LEU A 457 -22.14 -22.25 11.10
CA LEU A 457 -23.32 -23.01 11.51
C LEU A 457 -23.37 -24.41 10.87
N PHE A 458 -22.86 -24.54 9.65
CA PHE A 458 -22.84 -25.79 8.89
C PHE A 458 -21.51 -26.55 8.98
N LEU A 459 -20.51 -26.01 9.69
CA LEU A 459 -19.22 -26.65 9.84
C LEU A 459 -19.29 -27.76 10.90
N ARG A 460 -18.90 -28.98 10.52
CA ARG A 460 -18.86 -30.11 11.46
C ARG A 460 -17.82 -29.86 12.57
N PRO A 461 -18.12 -30.21 13.84
CA PRO A 461 -17.16 -30.05 14.94
C PRO A 461 -15.83 -30.77 14.71
N SER A 462 -15.84 -31.95 14.06
CA SER A 462 -14.62 -32.69 13.72
C SER A 462 -13.72 -31.93 12.74
N THR A 463 -14.30 -31.23 11.77
CA THR A 463 -13.56 -30.37 10.85
C THR A 463 -12.94 -29.19 11.58
N MET A 464 -13.66 -28.54 12.50
CA MET A 464 -13.10 -27.48 13.33
C MET A 464 -11.95 -27.99 14.20
N ALA A 465 -12.08 -29.17 14.80
CA ALA A 465 -11.02 -29.77 15.60
C ALA A 465 -9.75 -30.04 14.77
N ALA A 466 -9.90 -30.56 13.54
CA ALA A 466 -8.79 -30.74 12.61
C ALA A 466 -8.11 -29.41 12.23
N MET A 467 -8.89 -28.34 11.99
CA MET A 467 -8.36 -27.00 11.72
C MET A 467 -7.61 -26.44 12.93
N VAL A 468 -8.10 -26.66 14.15
CA VAL A 468 -7.43 -26.25 15.39
C VAL A 468 -6.10 -26.99 15.54
N GLN A 469 -6.04 -28.29 15.23
CA GLN A 469 -4.79 -29.06 15.25
C GLN A 469 -3.78 -28.51 14.23
N LYS A 470 -4.22 -28.25 12.99
CA LYS A 470 -3.37 -27.66 11.95
C LYS A 470 -2.89 -26.25 12.31
N ARG A 471 -3.75 -25.42 12.92
CA ARG A 471 -3.33 -24.11 13.47
C ARG A 471 -2.24 -24.27 14.54
N LYS A 472 -2.40 -25.22 15.46
CA LYS A 472 -1.40 -25.50 16.52
C LYS A 472 -0.07 -25.97 15.92
N ALA A 473 -0.10 -26.83 14.90
CA ALA A 473 1.11 -27.27 14.20
C ALA A 473 1.83 -26.11 13.49
N ALA A 474 1.09 -25.28 12.75
CA ALA A 474 1.61 -24.08 12.12
C ALA A 474 2.19 -23.09 13.13
N LYS A 475 1.52 -22.90 14.28
CA LYS A 475 2.01 -22.04 15.36
C LYS A 475 3.27 -22.60 16.02
N ALA A 476 3.34 -23.91 16.25
CA ALA A 476 4.55 -24.55 16.78
C ALA A 476 5.74 -24.42 15.81
N ALA A 477 5.50 -24.56 14.50
CA ALA A 477 6.53 -24.33 13.48
C ALA A 477 6.96 -22.85 13.44
N LEU A 478 6.02 -21.92 13.62
CA LEU A 478 6.29 -20.49 13.71
C LEU A 478 7.16 -20.15 14.93
N ASP A 479 6.80 -20.68 16.10
CA ASP A 479 7.57 -20.47 17.33
C ASP A 479 8.98 -21.08 17.22
N ALA A 480 9.10 -22.25 16.58
CA ALA A 480 10.38 -22.89 16.31
C ALA A 480 11.26 -22.10 15.31
N ALA A 481 10.68 -21.33 14.40
CA ALA A 481 11.40 -20.49 13.44
C ALA A 481 11.63 -19.05 13.93
N SER A 482 11.09 -18.69 15.09
CA SER A 482 11.14 -17.31 15.62
C SER A 482 12.56 -16.80 15.90
N PHE A 483 13.51 -17.71 16.17
CA PHE A 483 14.92 -17.35 16.38
C PHE A 483 15.60 -16.81 15.12
N SER A 484 15.05 -17.07 13.94
CA SER A 484 15.58 -16.59 12.67
C SER A 484 15.01 -15.22 12.26
N LEU A 485 14.10 -14.64 13.05
CA LEU A 485 13.56 -13.31 12.77
C LEU A 485 14.65 -12.24 12.88
N PRO A 486 14.65 -11.23 11.98
CA PRO A 486 15.58 -10.11 12.09
C PRO A 486 15.45 -9.37 13.42
N ASP A 487 16.58 -8.87 13.92
CA ASP A 487 16.64 -8.09 15.16
C ASP A 487 15.69 -6.89 15.11
N GLY A 488 15.01 -6.61 16.23
CA GLY A 488 14.04 -5.52 16.35
C GLY A 488 12.60 -5.89 15.96
N VAL A 489 12.38 -6.84 15.04
CA VAL A 489 11.01 -7.20 14.60
C VAL A 489 10.21 -7.84 15.73
N ALA A 490 10.84 -8.74 16.49
CA ALA A 490 10.21 -9.41 17.63
C ALA A 490 10.04 -8.48 18.85
N SER A 491 10.87 -7.44 18.99
CA SER A 491 10.76 -6.48 20.11
C SER A 491 9.75 -5.36 19.84
N GLU A 492 9.51 -5.02 18.57
CA GLU A 492 8.47 -4.06 18.15
C GLU A 492 7.03 -4.56 18.40
N VAL A 493 6.85 -5.88 18.54
CA VAL A 493 5.55 -6.55 18.71
C VAL A 493 5.51 -7.23 20.07
N LYS A 494 4.63 -6.76 20.97
CA LYS A 494 4.38 -7.46 22.24
C LYS A 494 3.82 -8.86 21.97
N THR A 495 4.68 -9.87 22.09
CA THR A 495 4.31 -11.29 22.08
C THR A 495 3.85 -11.69 23.48
N THR A 496 2.55 -11.53 23.78
CA THR A 496 2.03 -12.26 24.95
C THR A 496 1.86 -13.71 24.53
N HIS A 497 2.66 -14.60 25.15
CA HIS A 497 2.52 -16.06 25.03
C HIS A 497 1.14 -16.57 25.47
N ASP A 498 0.36 -15.76 26.19
CA ASP A 498 -1.02 -16.03 26.51
C ASP A 498 -1.94 -15.77 25.30
N GLU A 499 -2.25 -16.85 24.56
CA GLU A 499 -3.40 -16.89 23.65
C GLU A 499 -4.75 -16.85 24.41
N ALA A 500 -4.71 -16.94 25.74
CA ALA A 500 -5.86 -16.84 26.61
C ALA A 500 -6.59 -15.51 26.37
N LEU A 501 -7.90 -15.59 26.15
CA LEU A 501 -8.79 -14.43 26.21
C LEU A 501 -8.47 -13.66 27.51
N PRO A 502 -8.14 -12.34 27.49
CA PRO A 502 -7.78 -11.63 28.72
C PRO A 502 -8.87 -11.84 29.76
N LYS A 503 -8.47 -12.23 30.97
CA LYS A 503 -9.41 -12.56 32.06
C LYS A 503 -10.20 -11.33 32.52
N THR A 504 -9.71 -10.12 32.24
CA THR A 504 -10.32 -8.86 32.69
C THR A 504 -10.09 -7.77 31.65
N SER A 505 -11.13 -7.48 30.85
CA SER A 505 -11.22 -6.22 30.11
C SER A 505 -12.60 -5.66 30.36
N TRP A 506 -12.68 -4.52 31.04
CA TRP A 506 -13.93 -3.76 31.20
C TRP A 506 -14.63 -3.55 29.86
N ARG A 507 -13.90 -3.47 28.73
CA ARG A 507 -14.47 -3.40 27.38
C ARG A 507 -15.24 -4.65 26.98
N ARG A 508 -14.82 -5.85 27.43
CA ARG A 508 -15.56 -7.09 27.19
C ARG A 508 -16.80 -7.17 28.07
N ALA A 509 -16.72 -6.67 29.31
CA ALA A 509 -17.90 -6.48 30.14
C ALA A 509 -18.85 -5.41 29.53
N PHE A 510 -18.32 -4.37 28.90
CA PHE A 510 -19.12 -3.37 28.18
C PHE A 510 -19.75 -3.96 26.90
N ASP A 511 -19.02 -4.77 26.13
CA ASP A 511 -19.56 -5.46 24.95
C ASP A 511 -20.60 -6.55 25.30
N PHE A 512 -20.58 -7.06 26.54
CA PHE A 512 -21.46 -8.13 27.02
C PHE A 512 -22.65 -7.62 27.85
N TYR A 513 -22.48 -6.55 28.65
CA TYR A 513 -23.48 -5.99 29.57
C TYR A 513 -24.07 -4.64 29.11
N PHE A 514 -23.39 -3.88 28.24
CA PHE A 514 -23.97 -2.69 27.62
C PHE A 514 -24.72 -3.11 26.35
N PRO A 515 -25.80 -2.44 25.92
CA PRO A 515 -26.44 -2.76 24.65
C PRO A 515 -25.39 -2.60 23.54
N TRP A 516 -24.91 -3.72 23.02
CA TRP A 516 -23.79 -3.83 22.07
C TRP A 516 -24.00 -3.00 20.77
N TRP A 517 -25.24 -2.60 20.48
CA TRP A 517 -25.60 -1.70 19.39
C TRP A 517 -25.31 -0.23 19.73
N LEU A 518 -25.44 0.19 21.00
CA LEU A 518 -25.13 1.56 21.46
C LEU A 518 -23.63 1.85 21.40
N SER A 519 -22.79 0.89 21.82
CA SER A 519 -21.33 1.00 21.68
C SER A 519 -20.89 1.05 20.23
N ARG A 520 -21.62 0.39 19.31
CA ARG A 520 -21.39 0.48 17.86
C ARG A 520 -21.93 1.75 17.21
N LEU A 521 -23.02 2.32 17.71
CA LEU A 521 -23.51 3.63 17.26
C LEU A 521 -22.49 4.73 17.57
N LEU A 522 -21.81 4.69 18.72
CA LEU A 522 -20.71 5.60 19.05
C LEU A 522 -19.48 5.40 18.15
N VAL A 523 -19.25 4.16 17.68
CA VAL A 523 -18.21 3.80 16.69
C VAL A 523 -18.60 4.22 15.26
N LEU A 524 -19.81 4.72 14.99
CA LEU A 524 -20.13 5.32 13.69
C LEU A 524 -19.30 6.57 13.40
N PHE A 525 -18.92 7.30 14.46
CA PHE A 525 -18.09 8.51 14.37
C PHE A 525 -16.59 8.22 14.55
N MET A 526 -16.21 7.07 15.11
CA MET A 526 -14.81 6.67 15.28
C MET A 526 -14.52 5.41 14.48
N ARG A 527 -13.58 5.47 13.53
CA ARG A 527 -13.22 4.35 12.66
C ARG A 527 -13.00 3.05 13.46
N ARG A 528 -13.76 2.00 13.14
CA ARG A 528 -13.55 0.66 13.70
C ARG A 528 -12.12 0.22 13.42
N ARG A 529 -11.41 -0.21 14.45
CA ARG A 529 -10.07 -0.81 14.26
C ARG A 529 -10.21 -2.17 13.60
N LYS A 530 -9.47 -2.36 12.50
CA LYS A 530 -9.44 -3.60 11.74
C LYS A 530 -8.84 -4.70 12.60
N LYS A 531 -9.45 -5.88 12.59
CA LYS A 531 -8.85 -7.08 13.20
C LYS A 531 -7.92 -7.80 12.24
N ASP A 532 -8.06 -7.49 10.95
CA ASP A 532 -7.26 -8.00 9.85
C ASP A 532 -7.11 -6.88 8.82
N TRP A 533 -5.88 -6.61 8.37
CA TRP A 533 -5.57 -5.57 7.38
C TRP A 533 -6.10 -5.89 5.97
N ASN A 534 -6.76 -7.04 5.84
CA ASN A 534 -7.41 -7.56 4.63
C ASN A 534 -8.95 -7.34 4.63
N GLU A 535 -9.43 -6.44 5.49
CA GLU A 535 -10.79 -5.92 5.52
C GLU A 535 -10.96 -4.78 4.49
N VAL A 536 -11.48 -5.13 3.31
CA VAL A 536 -11.82 -4.20 2.21
C VAL A 536 -13.31 -4.33 1.90
N LEU A 537 -13.87 -3.37 1.14
CA LEU A 537 -15.25 -3.35 0.65
C LEU A 537 -15.55 -4.51 -0.32
N ARG A 538 -15.61 -5.74 0.20
CA ARG A 538 -15.96 -6.97 -0.49
C ARG A 538 -16.73 -7.90 0.44
N LEU A 539 -17.65 -8.66 -0.15
CA LEU A 539 -18.44 -9.67 0.56
C LEU A 539 -17.65 -10.97 0.77
N GLU A 540 -16.73 -11.27 -0.14
CA GLU A 540 -15.92 -12.48 -0.09
C GLU A 540 -14.58 -12.26 0.63
N ASP A 541 -14.17 -13.27 1.38
CA ASP A 541 -12.89 -13.33 2.04
C ASP A 541 -11.85 -13.80 1.03
N HIS A 542 -10.99 -12.90 0.58
CA HIS A 542 -9.73 -13.28 -0.04
C HIS A 542 -8.70 -13.38 1.07
N ASN A 543 -7.83 -14.39 1.10
CA ASN A 543 -6.88 -14.57 2.20
C ASN A 543 -5.49 -13.95 1.94
N THR A 544 -5.26 -13.50 0.72
CA THR A 544 -4.05 -12.81 0.25
C THR A 544 -4.30 -11.31 0.06
N MET A 545 -3.24 -10.51 0.24
CA MET A 545 -3.17 -9.16 -0.31
C MET A 545 -2.91 -9.24 -1.82
N ASP A 546 -3.19 -8.18 -2.58
CA ASP A 546 -3.09 -8.21 -4.05
C ASP A 546 -1.64 -8.16 -4.57
N TYR A 547 -0.66 -8.20 -3.66
CA TYR A 547 0.71 -8.65 -3.95
C TYR A 547 0.76 -10.18 -4.19
N VAL A 548 -0.30 -10.77 -4.74
CA VAL A 548 -0.72 -12.19 -4.79
C VAL A 548 -0.95 -12.86 -6.15
N GLU A 549 -1.10 -12.10 -7.24
CA GLU A 549 -1.79 -12.59 -8.47
C GLU A 549 -0.92 -13.38 -9.45
#